data_AF-A0A8C6EL36-F1
#
_entry.id   AF-A0A8C6EL36-F1
#
_cell.length_a   1.000
_cell.length_b   1.000
_cell.length_c   1.000
_cell.angle_alpha   90.00
_cell.angle_beta   90.00
_cell.angle_gamma   90.00
#
_symmetry.space_group_name_H-M   'P 1'
#
loop_
_entity.id
_entity.type
_entity.pdbx_description
1 polymer ?
#
loop_
_entity_poly.entity_id
_entity_poly.type
_entity_poly.pdbx_seq_one_letter_code
_entity_poly.pdbx_strand_id
1 'polypeptide(L)'
;MASKRVLVILAKGAEEMETVIPVDAMRRAGIKVTIAGLGGKKPVHLEDAKKQGLKVLIAAICAGPTVLLDHEIGFGSKVTTHPLAKDKMMNGNHYSYSESCVEQDGLILTTRGPGTSFDFRLTIVEALSGKEVADQVKAPLVLKD
;
A
#
# COMPACT_ATOMS: atom_id res chain seq x y z
N MET A 1 -3.43 9.55 21.95
CA MET A 1 -2.91 8.30 21.36
C MET A 1 -1.61 8.60 20.62
N ALA A 2 -0.67 7.64 20.56
CA ALA A 2 0.52 7.82 19.73
C ALA A 2 0.14 7.87 18.24
N SER A 3 0.66 8.86 17.50
CA SER A 3 0.41 9.00 16.06
C SER A 3 0.93 7.76 15.30
N LYS A 4 0.09 7.22 14.40
CA LYS A 4 0.48 6.12 13.51
C LYS A 4 1.61 6.57 12.60
N ARG A 5 2.49 5.65 12.22
CA ARG A 5 3.63 5.93 11.35
C ARG A 5 3.55 5.06 10.10
N VAL A 6 3.84 5.65 8.95
CA VAL A 6 3.93 4.93 7.68
C VAL A 6 5.27 5.22 7.03
N LEU A 7 5.86 4.18 6.44
CA LEU A 7 7.03 4.25 5.60
C LEU A 7 6.60 4.03 4.15
N VAL A 8 6.93 4.97 3.26
CA VAL A 8 6.73 4.86 1.82
C VAL A 8 8.10 4.69 1.18
N ILE A 9 8.32 3.58 0.48
CA ILE A 9 9.57 3.31 -0.23
C ILE A 9 9.43 3.85 -1.65
N LEU A 10 10.28 4.82 -2.00
CA LEU A 10 10.29 5.46 -3.32
C LEU A 10 11.53 5.01 -4.11
N ALA A 11 11.30 4.27 -5.19
CA ALA A 11 12.36 3.84 -6.10
C ALA A 11 12.40 4.71 -7.37
N LYS A 12 13.54 4.73 -8.07
CA LYS A 12 13.62 5.36 -9.39
C LYS A 12 12.66 4.65 -10.35
N GLY A 13 11.84 5.42 -11.07
CA GLY A 13 10.83 4.89 -11.98
C GLY A 13 9.51 4.50 -11.31
N ALA A 14 9.34 4.79 -10.01
CA ALA A 14 8.02 4.70 -9.37
C ALA A 14 7.03 5.68 -10.04
N GLU A 15 5.78 5.25 -10.14
CA GLU A 15 4.69 6.07 -10.66
C GLU A 15 4.35 7.18 -9.64
N GLU A 16 4.34 8.43 -10.10
CA GLU A 16 4.27 9.60 -9.22
C GLU A 16 2.90 9.77 -8.58
N MET A 17 1.81 9.54 -9.33
CA MET A 17 0.44 9.63 -8.81
C MET A 17 0.19 8.60 -7.71
N GLU A 18 0.62 7.35 -7.94
CA GLU A 18 0.55 6.24 -7.00
C GLU A 18 1.38 6.47 -5.73
N THR A 19 2.35 7.37 -5.77
CA THR A 19 3.14 7.78 -4.60
C THR A 19 2.50 8.97 -3.89
N VAL A 20 2.20 10.05 -4.63
CA VAL A 20 1.76 11.32 -4.07
C VAL A 20 0.34 11.21 -3.49
N ILE A 21 -0.57 10.52 -4.19
CA ILE A 21 -1.98 10.42 -3.78
C ILE A 21 -2.13 9.73 -2.41
N PRO A 22 -1.49 8.57 -2.12
CA PRO A 22 -1.54 7.96 -0.79
C PRO A 22 -0.81 8.78 0.27
N VAL A 23 0.35 9.36 -0.04
CA VAL A 23 1.11 10.18 0.90
C VAL A 23 0.30 11.40 1.37
N ASP A 24 -0.35 12.10 0.45
CA ASP A 24 -1.20 13.26 0.75
C ASP A 24 -2.34 12.87 1.71
N ALA A 25 -3.06 11.78 1.41
CA ALA A 25 -4.16 11.33 2.25
C ALA A 25 -3.72 10.91 3.66
N MET A 26 -2.62 10.17 3.76
CA MET A 26 -2.07 9.77 5.07
C MET A 26 -1.68 10.99 5.91
N ARG A 27 -1.09 12.02 5.29
CA ARG A 27 -0.77 13.28 5.99
C ARG A 27 -2.04 14.02 6.42
N ARG A 28 -3.08 14.08 5.58
CA ARG A 28 -4.40 14.64 5.95
C ARG A 28 -5.05 13.91 7.12
N ALA A 29 -4.81 12.61 7.25
CA ALA A 29 -5.27 11.79 8.38
C ALA A 29 -4.42 11.97 9.66
N GLY A 30 -3.43 12.87 9.68
CA GLY A 30 -2.55 13.07 10.84
C GLY A 30 -1.53 11.94 11.07
N ILE A 31 -1.31 11.09 10.05
CA ILE A 31 -0.33 10.00 10.10
C ILE A 31 1.06 10.56 9.81
N LYS A 32 2.06 10.15 10.60
CA LYS A 32 3.45 10.52 10.37
C LYS A 32 4.04 9.67 9.23
N VAL A 33 4.11 10.26 8.03
CA VAL A 33 4.64 9.61 6.83
C VAL A 33 6.14 9.90 6.66
N THR A 34 6.93 8.84 6.49
CA THR A 34 8.35 8.90 6.09
C THR A 34 8.49 8.40 4.66
N ILE A 35 9.05 9.20 3.76
CA ILE A 35 9.39 8.76 2.40
C ILE A 35 10.88 8.39 2.40
N ALA A 36 11.19 7.15 2.06
CA ALA A 36 12.56 6.65 1.98
C ALA A 36 12.89 6.32 0.52
N GLY A 37 13.84 7.08 -0.05
CA GLY A 37 14.36 6.83 -1.38
C GLY A 37 15.28 5.60 -1.40
N LEU A 38 15.04 4.65 -2.31
CA LEU A 38 15.82 3.41 -2.41
C LEU A 38 17.31 3.66 -2.75
N GLY A 39 17.64 4.77 -3.39
CA GLY A 39 19.02 5.20 -3.66
C GLY A 39 19.65 6.07 -2.55
N GLY A 40 19.03 6.15 -1.38
CA GLY A 40 19.47 6.99 -0.27
C GLY A 40 20.70 6.44 0.47
N LYS A 41 21.32 7.29 1.31
CA LYS A 41 22.55 6.97 2.07
C LYS A 41 22.38 5.97 3.22
N LYS A 42 21.13 5.64 3.61
CA LYS A 42 20.83 4.79 4.77
C LYS A 42 19.99 3.57 4.33
N PRO A 43 20.35 2.35 4.76
CA PRO A 43 19.55 1.16 4.52
C PRO A 43 18.13 1.30 5.10
N VAL A 44 17.16 0.72 4.40
CA VAL A 44 15.78 0.58 4.87
C VAL A 44 15.55 -0.91 5.18
N HIS A 45 15.51 -1.28 6.45
CA HIS A 45 15.29 -2.67 6.87
C HIS A 45 13.81 -2.92 7.18
N LEU A 46 13.12 -3.68 6.32
CA LEU A 46 11.72 -4.10 6.52
C LEU A 46 11.59 -5.21 7.58
N GLU A 47 12.63 -6.01 7.78
CA GLU A 47 12.62 -7.19 8.66
C GLU A 47 12.57 -6.87 10.15
N ASP A 48 13.10 -5.72 10.57
CA ASP A 48 13.22 -5.36 11.98
C ASP A 48 11.84 -5.12 12.63
N ALA A 49 10.85 -4.70 11.84
CA ALA A 49 9.49 -4.48 12.32
C ALA A 49 8.75 -5.79 12.61
N LYS A 50 8.95 -6.84 11.79
CA LYS A 50 8.31 -8.16 11.99
C LYS A 50 8.92 -8.90 13.18
N LYS A 51 10.24 -8.81 13.40
CA LYS A 51 10.94 -9.44 14.54
C LYS A 51 10.45 -8.95 15.90
N GLN A 52 9.82 -7.78 15.97
CA GLN A 52 9.25 -7.20 17.19
C GLN A 52 7.80 -7.61 17.46
N GLY A 53 7.22 -8.53 16.68
CA GLY A 53 5.82 -8.98 16.85
C GLY A 53 4.78 -7.91 16.48
N LEU A 54 5.18 -6.85 15.78
CA LEU A 54 4.28 -5.79 15.35
C LEU A 54 3.42 -6.26 14.17
N LYS A 55 2.11 -6.01 14.24
CA LYS A 55 1.20 -6.15 13.09
C LYS A 55 1.45 -4.98 12.14
N VAL A 56 2.14 -5.24 11.04
CA VAL A 56 2.47 -4.24 10.01
C VAL A 56 1.57 -4.45 8.81
N LEU A 57 0.78 -3.43 8.45
CA LEU A 57 0.07 -3.38 7.18
C LEU A 57 1.08 -3.14 6.05
N ILE A 58 1.07 -4.02 5.05
CA ILE A 58 1.87 -3.90 3.83
C ILE A 58 0.92 -3.55 2.70
N ALA A 59 1.16 -2.40 2.07
CA ALA A 59 0.31 -1.86 1.01
C ALA A 59 1.13 -1.70 -0.28
N ALA A 60 0.64 -2.25 -1.40
CA ALA A 60 1.33 -2.20 -2.69
C ALA A 60 0.37 -1.95 -3.87
N ILE A 61 0.80 -1.19 -4.87
CA ILE A 61 -0.04 -0.71 -5.98
C ILE A 61 0.58 -1.06 -7.32
N CYS A 62 -0.26 -1.33 -8.32
CA CYS A 62 0.15 -1.49 -9.71
C CYS A 62 1.08 -2.69 -9.94
N ALA A 63 2.35 -2.47 -10.26
CA ALA A 63 3.39 -3.50 -10.34
C ALA A 63 4.13 -3.74 -9.02
N GLY A 64 3.94 -2.86 -8.03
CA GLY A 64 4.52 -2.94 -6.70
C GLY A 64 4.29 -4.28 -5.97
N PRO A 65 3.11 -4.93 -6.07
CA PRO A 65 2.88 -6.23 -5.45
C PRO A 65 3.87 -7.32 -5.89
N THR A 66 4.48 -7.21 -7.08
CA THR A 66 5.47 -8.20 -7.55
C THR A 66 6.73 -8.24 -6.67
N VAL A 67 7.02 -7.17 -5.93
CA VAL A 67 8.09 -7.14 -4.91
C VAL A 67 7.75 -8.06 -3.73
N LEU A 68 6.46 -8.26 -3.43
CA LEU A 68 6.04 -9.20 -2.40
C LEU A 68 6.37 -10.64 -2.81
N LEU A 69 6.15 -10.98 -4.09
CA LEU A 69 6.56 -12.27 -4.65
C LEU A 69 8.08 -12.45 -4.57
N ASP A 70 8.86 -11.46 -5.05
CA ASP A 70 10.32 -11.51 -5.09
C ASP A 70 10.95 -11.66 -3.68
N HIS A 71 10.20 -11.37 -2.61
CA HIS A 71 10.64 -11.48 -1.21
C HIS A 71 9.79 -12.44 -0.35
N GLU A 72 8.96 -13.29 -0.97
CA GLU A 72 8.15 -14.31 -0.30
C GLU A 72 7.21 -13.76 0.80
N ILE A 73 6.69 -12.55 0.59
CA ILE A 73 5.84 -11.85 1.55
C ILE A 73 4.38 -12.19 1.27
N GLY A 74 3.68 -12.72 2.29
CA GLY A 74 2.22 -12.85 2.26
C GLY A 74 1.72 -13.99 1.37
N PHE A 75 2.50 -15.05 1.19
CA PHE A 75 2.04 -16.24 0.48
C PHE A 75 0.72 -16.78 1.07
N GLY A 76 -0.19 -17.19 0.18
CA GLY A 76 -1.56 -17.58 0.49
C GLY A 76 -2.57 -16.43 0.44
N SER A 77 -2.12 -15.17 0.46
CA SER A 77 -3.04 -14.02 0.44
C SER A 77 -3.73 -13.84 -0.90
N LYS A 78 -4.92 -13.23 -0.85
CA LYS A 78 -5.62 -12.68 -2.02
C LYS A 78 -5.07 -11.30 -2.38
N VAL A 79 -4.72 -11.12 -3.65
CA VAL A 79 -4.05 -9.91 -4.15
C VAL A 79 -4.64 -9.45 -5.48
N THR A 80 -4.44 -8.18 -5.81
CA THR A 80 -4.66 -7.62 -7.15
C THR A 80 -3.44 -6.84 -7.62
N THR A 81 -3.31 -6.64 -8.93
CA THR A 81 -2.23 -5.86 -9.54
C THR A 81 -2.76 -5.06 -10.73
N HIS A 82 -1.88 -4.25 -11.33
CA HIS A 82 -2.09 -3.82 -12.70
C HIS A 82 -2.27 -5.06 -13.60
N PRO A 83 -3.19 -5.04 -14.60
CA PRO A 83 -3.40 -6.18 -15.48
C PRO A 83 -2.10 -6.72 -16.11
N LEU A 84 -1.21 -5.83 -16.55
CA LEU A 84 0.08 -6.20 -17.16
C LEU A 84 1.08 -6.84 -16.18
N ALA A 85 0.87 -6.72 -14.88
CA ALA A 85 1.72 -7.34 -13.86
C ALA A 85 1.17 -8.68 -13.34
N LYS A 86 -0.04 -9.08 -13.77
CA LYS A 86 -0.73 -10.29 -13.30
C LYS A 86 0.12 -11.54 -13.51
N ASP A 87 0.65 -11.72 -14.73
CA ASP A 87 1.41 -12.93 -15.06
C ASP A 87 2.69 -13.05 -14.23
N LYS A 88 3.39 -11.92 -13.99
CA LYS A 88 4.55 -11.91 -13.08
C LYS A 88 4.12 -12.26 -11.65
N MET A 89 3.06 -11.64 -11.13
CA MET A 89 2.61 -11.84 -9.76
C MET A 89 2.13 -13.28 -9.48
N MET A 90 1.50 -13.91 -10.48
CA MET A 90 0.91 -15.24 -10.35
C MET A 90 1.89 -16.37 -10.67
N ASN A 91 3.14 -16.04 -11.01
CA ASN A 91 4.17 -17.04 -11.21
C ASN A 91 4.38 -17.87 -9.92
N GLY A 92 4.37 -19.20 -10.04
CA GLY A 92 4.50 -20.11 -8.90
C GLY A 92 3.23 -20.33 -8.07
N ASN A 93 2.10 -19.71 -8.41
CA ASN A 93 0.79 -19.88 -7.73
C ASN A 93 0.83 -19.65 -6.20
N HIS A 94 1.65 -18.68 -5.75
CA HIS A 94 1.81 -18.37 -4.33
C HIS A 94 0.70 -17.51 -3.73
N TYR A 95 -0.19 -16.95 -4.57
CA TYR A 95 -1.27 -16.04 -4.19
C TYR A 95 -2.57 -16.44 -4.88
N SER A 96 -3.70 -15.93 -4.40
CA SER A 96 -4.97 -15.95 -5.14
C SER A 96 -5.22 -14.59 -5.79
N TYR A 97 -5.69 -14.56 -7.03
CA TYR A 97 -5.84 -13.31 -7.78
C TYR A 97 -7.27 -12.74 -7.72
N SER A 98 -7.36 -11.42 -7.64
CA SER A 98 -8.61 -10.66 -7.66
C SER A 98 -8.59 -9.57 -8.71
N GLU A 99 -9.73 -9.29 -9.32
CA GLU A 99 -9.90 -8.17 -10.25
C GLU A 99 -10.51 -6.92 -9.58
N SER A 100 -10.81 -6.98 -8.28
CA SER A 100 -11.26 -5.84 -7.48
C SER A 100 -10.29 -4.66 -7.57
N CYS A 101 -10.82 -3.43 -7.58
CA CYS A 101 -10.01 -2.21 -7.60
C CYS A 101 -9.05 -2.13 -6.41
N VAL A 102 -9.48 -2.58 -5.24
CA VAL A 102 -8.69 -2.70 -4.01
C VAL A 102 -8.98 -4.08 -3.40
N GLU A 103 -7.94 -4.76 -2.95
CA GLU A 103 -8.03 -6.07 -2.30
C GLU A 103 -7.25 -6.04 -0.98
N GLN A 104 -7.93 -6.31 0.13
CA GLN A 104 -7.31 -6.41 1.44
C GLN A 104 -7.53 -7.80 2.03
N ASP A 105 -6.44 -8.52 2.25
CA ASP A 105 -6.43 -9.80 2.94
C ASP A 105 -5.55 -9.70 4.20
N GLY A 106 -6.21 -9.51 5.35
CA GLY A 106 -5.55 -9.27 6.62
C GLY A 106 -4.65 -8.03 6.58
N LEU A 107 -3.33 -8.27 6.57
CA LEU A 107 -2.29 -7.23 6.56
C LEU A 107 -1.68 -6.99 5.18
N ILE A 108 -2.17 -7.66 4.13
CA ILE A 108 -1.76 -7.42 2.74
C ILE A 108 -2.85 -6.61 2.06
N LEU A 109 -2.52 -5.40 1.63
CA LEU A 109 -3.42 -4.51 0.89
C LEU A 109 -2.83 -4.25 -0.48
N THR A 110 -3.59 -4.52 -1.53
CA THR A 110 -3.15 -4.32 -2.92
C THR A 110 -4.19 -3.59 -3.76
N THR A 111 -3.74 -2.92 -4.82
CA THR A 111 -4.60 -2.18 -5.74
C THR A 111 -3.99 -2.12 -7.15
N ARG A 112 -4.78 -1.69 -8.14
CA ARG A 112 -4.49 -1.98 -9.56
C ARG A 112 -3.67 -0.93 -10.30
N GLY A 113 -3.75 0.36 -9.96
CA GLY A 113 -2.98 1.38 -10.67
C GLY A 113 -3.41 2.81 -10.35
N PRO A 114 -3.04 3.80 -11.18
CA PRO A 114 -3.25 5.21 -10.84
C PRO A 114 -4.72 5.54 -10.59
N GLY A 115 -5.63 4.99 -11.43
CA GLY A 115 -7.07 5.20 -11.30
C GLY A 115 -7.70 4.63 -10.03
N THR A 116 -7.06 3.67 -9.36
CA THR A 116 -7.54 3.10 -8.09
C THR A 116 -6.82 3.67 -6.86
N SER A 117 -5.93 4.65 -7.04
CA SER A 117 -5.14 5.24 -5.96
C SER A 117 -5.98 5.97 -4.91
N PHE A 118 -7.13 6.53 -5.31
CA PHE A 118 -8.05 7.20 -4.40
C PHE A 118 -8.80 6.23 -3.49
N ASP A 119 -9.21 5.07 -3.98
CA ASP A 119 -9.81 4.05 -3.12
C ASP A 119 -8.74 3.46 -2.19
N PHE A 120 -7.58 3.13 -2.75
CA PHE A 120 -6.45 2.58 -2.01
C PHE A 120 -6.01 3.46 -0.84
N ARG A 121 -5.89 4.78 -1.05
CA ARG A 121 -5.49 5.68 0.04
C ARG A 121 -6.54 5.74 1.16
N LEU A 122 -7.82 5.67 0.83
CA LEU A 122 -8.89 5.70 1.82
C LEU A 122 -8.92 4.40 2.60
N THR A 123 -8.69 3.26 1.95
CA THR A 123 -8.54 1.96 2.63
C THR A 123 -7.34 1.95 3.58
N ILE A 124 -6.20 2.55 3.20
CA ILE A 124 -5.04 2.70 4.12
C ILE A 124 -5.42 3.56 5.33
N VAL A 125 -6.07 4.71 5.10
CA VAL A 125 -6.48 5.61 6.19
C VAL A 125 -7.46 4.92 7.12
N GLU A 126 -8.45 4.20 6.59
CA GLU A 126 -9.43 3.44 7.37
C GLU A 126 -8.74 2.34 8.20
N ALA A 127 -7.85 1.56 7.60
CA ALA A 127 -7.14 0.48 8.29
C ALA A 127 -6.25 1.00 9.44
N LEU A 128 -5.72 2.22 9.33
CA LEU A 128 -4.79 2.78 10.32
C LEU A 128 -5.47 3.69 11.36
N SER A 129 -6.51 4.41 10.96
CA SER A 129 -7.12 5.51 11.73
C SER A 129 -8.64 5.38 11.91
N GLY A 130 -9.24 4.34 11.35
CA GLY A 130 -10.68 4.06 11.44
C GLY A 130 -11.50 4.76 10.36
N LYS A 131 -12.72 4.25 10.17
CA LYS A 131 -13.64 4.68 9.12
C LYS A 131 -14.00 6.17 9.21
N GLU A 132 -14.22 6.68 10.41
CA GLU A 132 -14.58 8.08 10.63
C GLU A 132 -13.51 9.04 10.07
N VAL A 133 -12.22 8.75 10.31
CA VAL A 133 -11.13 9.55 9.76
C VAL A 133 -11.04 9.41 8.24
N ALA A 134 -11.27 8.21 7.71
CA ALA A 134 -11.31 8.00 6.27
C ALA A 134 -12.44 8.81 5.60
N ASP A 135 -13.63 8.85 6.21
CA ASP A 135 -14.77 9.63 5.72
C ASP A 135 -14.47 11.15 5.77
N GLN A 136 -13.84 11.64 6.85
CA GLN A 136 -13.39 13.03 6.97
C GLN A 136 -12.34 13.41 5.91
N VAL A 137 -11.41 12.50 5.62
CA VAL A 137 -10.41 12.68 4.55
C VAL A 137 -11.07 12.59 3.17
N LYS A 138 -12.13 11.79 3.00
CA LYS A 138 -12.87 11.62 1.75
C LYS A 138 -13.69 12.86 1.37
N ALA A 139 -14.39 13.44 2.35
CA ALA A 139 -15.37 14.51 2.13
C ALA A 139 -14.90 15.69 1.25
N PRO A 140 -13.70 16.28 1.44
CA PRO A 140 -13.26 17.44 0.66
C PRO A 140 -12.71 17.10 -0.74
N LEU A 141 -12.71 15.83 -1.15
CA LEU A 141 -12.03 15.38 -2.37
C LEU A 141 -12.87 15.45 -3.65
N VAL A 142 -14.19 15.64 -3.52
CA VAL A 142 -15.12 15.67 -4.66
C VAL A 142 -14.99 14.41 -5.53
N LEU A 143 -14.83 13.25 -4.87
CA LEU A 143 -14.83 11.96 -5.57
C LEU A 143 -16.25 11.63 -6.02
N LYS A 144 -16.35 10.92 -7.13
CA LYS A 144 -17.61 10.32 -7.58
C LYS A 144 -18.00 9.19 -6.61
N ASP A 145 -19.29 9.09 -6.32
CA ASP A 145 -19.86 7.98 -5.57
C ASP A 145 -19.85 6.66 -6.35
#